data_AF-A0A378JS73-F1
#
_entry.id   AF-A0A378JS73-F1
#
_cell.length_a   1.000
_cell.length_b   1.000
_cell.length_c   1.000
_cell.angle_alpha   90.00
_cell.angle_beta   90.00
_cell.angle_gamma   90.00
#
_symmetry.space_group_name_H-M   'P 1'
#
loop_
_entity.id
_entity.type
_entity.pdbx_description
1 polymer ?
#
loop_
_entity_poly.entity_id
_entity_poly.type
_entity_poly.pdbx_seq_one_letter_code
_entity_poly.pdbx_strand_id
1 'polypeptide(L)'
;MKYAVTFCTFDGEAGANPLWHSCILLSRMDEETKQLEVVDNWGFYGLPTTQRDNSWTNTLKIKIGLDVDLVGNHGMLRHEEIRYLDLGRGLHGATFELTKEQFDHLQAKCLEMVEEQNNAINEIVEPLRIKGKSPKETRIYPFEQHSPDIYKWEKIRAAQDQREPRLKPFEVRLSWGWSGPSFAESNTCKTQSVALLRHVLSDEQINRLTDGGKHPTVPRYSGPMETIFLHSTGPLRQHEKKSGDKVYYRDSQDPGVRLYWTVPPQEVEALSPDTIKLLTIDKDYCPKVKSVVRKLQQLEWLLRNAQVPEEFQINKDALINQVIMCYKNFSKIKPKDDKPSITGVQGFFYSLLSLPRSKAELSLQEKIKHAELLFNSLYMAMVHRMKIDKTLPIEPLFAINSEDEKSEASSSDGQAELIDENPLEAVVSYLSENDQRALCRIIGRNYCVDEDSEDELSDDEYSVPEENLYSNHESHRESYSPR
;
A
#
# COMPACT_ATOMS: atom_id res chain seq x y z
N MET A 1 -21.46 8.98 6.90
CA MET A 1 -20.00 9.12 7.00
C MET A 1 -19.52 10.31 6.20
N LYS A 2 -18.98 11.30 6.90
CA LYS A 2 -18.32 12.46 6.28
C LYS A 2 -16.84 12.55 6.67
N TYR A 3 -16.53 12.25 7.93
CA TYR A 3 -15.19 12.33 8.49
C TYR A 3 -14.90 11.06 9.28
N ALA A 4 -13.66 10.60 9.23
CA ALA A 4 -13.22 9.48 10.03
C ALA A 4 -11.73 9.53 10.32
N VAL A 5 -11.38 8.81 11.38
CA VAL A 5 -10.00 8.52 11.73
C VAL A 5 -9.80 7.01 11.71
N THR A 6 -8.67 6.57 11.17
CA THR A 6 -8.27 5.16 11.19
C THR A 6 -6.93 5.03 11.89
N PHE A 7 -6.91 4.23 12.97
CA PHE A 7 -5.66 3.76 13.55
C PHE A 7 -5.14 2.61 12.68
N CYS A 8 -3.93 2.76 12.13
CA CYS A 8 -3.34 1.80 11.23
C CYS A 8 -2.04 1.21 11.79
N THR A 9 -1.75 -0.02 11.39
CA THR A 9 -0.51 -0.73 11.64
C THR A 9 0.03 -1.32 10.34
N PHE A 10 1.35 -1.27 10.17
CA PHE A 10 2.08 -1.84 9.05
C PHE A 10 2.77 -3.12 9.49
N ASP A 11 2.46 -4.23 8.83
CA ASP A 11 3.18 -5.49 9.01
C ASP A 11 4.43 -5.56 8.09
N GLY A 12 5.11 -6.71 8.14
CA GLY A 12 6.31 -6.94 7.33
C GLY A 12 6.07 -6.95 5.80
N GLU A 13 4.85 -7.21 5.32
CA GLU A 13 4.54 -7.17 3.88
C GLU A 13 4.55 -5.74 3.31
N ALA A 14 4.30 -4.73 4.15
CA ALA A 14 4.42 -3.31 3.81
C ALA A 14 5.84 -2.75 3.96
N GLY A 15 6.81 -3.60 4.35
CA GLY A 15 8.20 -3.20 4.56
C GLY A 15 8.48 -2.60 5.94
N ALA A 16 7.58 -2.76 6.91
CA ALA A 16 7.84 -2.36 8.28
C ALA A 16 8.92 -3.23 8.93
N ASN A 17 9.59 -2.69 9.96
CA ASN A 17 10.55 -3.45 10.75
C ASN A 17 9.84 -4.59 11.52
N PRO A 18 10.57 -5.53 12.16
CA PRO A 18 9.94 -6.64 12.90
C PRO A 18 9.05 -6.20 14.06
N LEU A 19 9.20 -4.96 14.53
CA LEU A 19 8.34 -4.38 15.53
C LEU A 19 7.08 -3.76 14.94
N TRP A 20 6.90 -3.71 13.63
CA TRP A 20 5.79 -3.05 12.94
C TRP A 20 5.84 -1.52 13.10
N HIS A 21 4.95 -0.82 12.42
CA HIS A 21 4.79 0.64 12.55
C HIS A 21 3.32 0.99 12.71
N SER A 22 3.01 2.11 13.36
CA SER A 22 1.63 2.59 13.53
C SER A 22 1.50 4.04 13.08
N CYS A 23 0.37 4.34 12.47
CA CYS A 23 0.03 5.68 12.02
C CYS A 23 -1.46 5.97 12.18
N ILE A 24 -1.83 7.23 12.02
CA ILE A 24 -3.21 7.72 11.98
C ILE A 24 -3.50 8.16 10.55
N LEU A 25 -4.66 7.77 10.01
CA LEU A 25 -5.18 8.29 8.75
C LEU A 25 -6.43 9.11 9.02
N LEU A 26 -6.47 10.34 8.53
CA LEU A 26 -7.64 11.21 8.56
C LEU A 26 -8.31 11.17 7.20
N SER A 27 -9.54 10.67 7.16
CA SER A 27 -10.27 10.47 5.92
C SER A 27 -11.54 11.33 5.85
N ARG A 28 -11.84 11.84 4.66
CA ARG A 28 -13.04 12.61 4.36
C ARG A 28 -13.73 12.06 3.12
N MET A 29 -15.06 11.95 3.18
CA MET A 29 -15.86 11.60 2.02
C MET A 29 -15.93 12.79 1.06
N ASP A 30 -15.52 12.57 -0.18
CA ASP A 30 -15.78 13.50 -1.27
C ASP A 30 -17.21 13.28 -1.78
N GLU A 31 -18.03 14.32 -1.70
CA GLU A 31 -19.44 14.26 -2.09
C GLU A 31 -19.64 14.21 -3.60
N GLU A 32 -18.69 14.68 -4.41
CA GLU A 32 -18.76 14.67 -5.87
C GLU A 32 -18.32 13.31 -6.41
N THR A 33 -17.13 12.86 -6.01
CA THR A 33 -16.57 11.60 -6.52
C THR A 33 -17.14 10.36 -5.82
N LYS A 34 -17.82 10.55 -4.68
CA LYS A 34 -18.31 9.47 -3.79
C LYS A 34 -17.18 8.53 -3.36
N GLN A 35 -15.99 9.07 -3.14
CA GLN A 35 -14.82 8.34 -2.69
C GLN A 35 -14.39 8.82 -1.31
N LEU A 36 -13.83 7.91 -0.51
CA LEU A 36 -13.23 8.26 0.78
C LEU A 36 -11.75 8.60 0.55
N GLU A 37 -11.41 9.88 0.65
CA GLU A 37 -10.05 10.41 0.49
C GLU A 37 -9.33 10.43 1.85
N VAL A 38 -8.08 9.97 1.90
CA VAL A 38 -7.18 10.19 3.03
C VAL A 38 -6.55 11.57 2.83
N VAL A 39 -7.08 12.56 3.53
CA VAL A 39 -6.68 13.96 3.37
C VAL A 39 -5.45 14.31 4.20
N ASP A 40 -5.17 13.54 5.24
CA ASP A 40 -4.02 13.75 6.11
C ASP A 40 -3.62 12.43 6.80
N ASN A 41 -2.35 12.30 7.18
CA ASN A 41 -1.82 11.11 7.81
C ASN A 41 -0.60 11.42 8.68
N TRP A 42 -0.46 10.70 9.80
CA TRP A 42 0.57 10.99 10.80
C TRP A 42 1.17 9.72 11.39
N GLY A 43 2.49 9.61 11.31
CA GLY A 43 3.32 8.63 11.97
C GLY A 43 4.25 9.26 12.99
N PHE A 44 4.59 8.50 14.04
CA PHE A 44 5.56 8.95 15.03
C PHE A 44 6.81 8.10 14.97
N TYR A 45 7.92 8.71 14.57
CA TYR A 45 9.14 8.02 14.18
C TYR A 45 10.24 8.17 15.22
N GLY A 46 10.83 7.03 15.61
CA GLY A 46 12.06 7.00 16.39
C GLY A 46 13.26 7.49 15.58
N LEU A 47 14.23 8.06 16.28
CA LEU A 47 15.42 8.62 15.66
C LEU A 47 16.53 7.57 15.51
N PRO A 48 17.37 7.67 14.45
CA PRO A 48 18.45 6.73 14.23
C PRO A 48 19.39 6.62 15.43
N THR A 49 20.00 5.45 15.60
CA THR A 49 20.94 5.22 16.68
C THR A 49 22.06 6.27 16.68
N THR A 50 22.20 6.99 17.79
CA THR A 50 23.27 7.99 17.96
C THR A 50 24.53 7.39 18.59
N GLN A 51 24.39 6.29 19.33
CA GLN A 51 25.50 5.53 19.91
C GLN A 51 25.90 4.37 18.99
N ARG A 52 26.87 4.60 18.11
CA ARG A 52 27.48 3.56 17.25
C ARG A 52 28.74 2.96 17.86
N ASP A 53 28.79 2.84 19.18
CA ASP A 53 29.80 2.04 19.84
C ASP A 53 29.68 0.56 19.41
N ASN A 54 30.82 -0.13 19.31
CA ASN A 54 30.91 -1.55 18.92
C ASN A 54 30.36 -2.50 20.01
N SER A 55 29.37 -2.07 20.78
CA SER A 55 28.66 -2.93 21.71
C SER A 55 27.96 -4.05 20.96
N TRP A 56 28.03 -5.25 21.52
CA TRP A 56 27.31 -6.41 21.03
C TRP A 56 25.79 -6.16 20.96
N THR A 57 25.23 -5.38 21.90
CA THR A 57 23.80 -5.03 21.91
C THR A 57 23.43 -4.13 20.74
N ASN A 58 24.27 -3.14 20.41
CA ASN A 58 24.06 -2.25 19.27
C ASN A 58 24.27 -2.97 17.93
N THR A 59 25.19 -3.93 17.87
CA THR A 59 25.36 -4.79 16.70
C THR A 59 24.14 -5.69 16.50
N LEU A 60 23.63 -6.31 17.57
CA LEU A 60 22.48 -7.19 17.53
C LEU A 60 21.20 -6.43 17.14
N LYS A 61 20.93 -5.26 17.74
CA LYS A 61 19.73 -4.46 17.44
C LYS A 61 19.70 -4.03 15.96
N ILE A 62 20.84 -3.60 15.42
CA ILE A 62 20.94 -3.20 14.01
C ILE A 62 20.75 -4.42 13.11
N LYS A 63 21.34 -5.58 13.47
CA LYS A 63 21.18 -6.82 12.72
C LYS A 63 19.73 -7.30 12.63
N ILE A 64 18.92 -7.05 13.66
CA ILE A 64 17.47 -7.36 13.65
C ILE A 64 16.61 -6.22 13.10
N GLY A 65 17.20 -5.18 12.50
CA GLY A 65 16.47 -4.08 11.87
C GLY A 65 15.97 -2.98 12.81
N LEU A 66 16.45 -2.95 14.06
CA LEU A 66 16.10 -1.94 15.06
C LEU A 66 17.18 -0.84 15.11
N ASP A 67 17.13 0.09 14.16
CA ASP A 67 18.02 1.26 14.13
C ASP A 67 17.41 2.45 14.90
N VAL A 68 17.27 2.29 16.21
CA VAL A 68 16.89 3.37 17.15
C VAL A 68 17.68 3.25 18.46
N ASP A 69 17.78 4.35 19.19
CA ASP A 69 18.27 4.31 20.58
C ASP A 69 17.21 3.65 21.48
N LEU A 70 17.63 2.73 22.34
CA LEU A 70 16.71 1.96 23.18
C LEU A 70 16.10 2.83 24.29
N VAL A 71 16.83 3.82 24.80
CA VAL A 71 16.45 4.69 25.91
C VAL A 71 17.06 6.08 25.71
N GLY A 72 16.38 7.12 26.20
CA GLY A 72 16.96 8.46 26.32
C GLY A 72 16.87 9.29 25.04
N ASN A 73 16.01 8.91 24.11
CA ASN A 73 15.80 9.63 22.86
C ASN A 73 14.30 9.94 22.65
N HIS A 74 14.00 10.84 21.72
CA HIS A 74 12.64 11.25 21.37
C HIS A 74 12.23 10.72 20.00
N GLY A 75 10.94 10.82 19.69
CA GLY A 75 10.42 10.62 18.34
C GLY A 75 9.92 11.93 17.73
N MET A 76 9.64 11.88 16.42
CA MET A 76 9.14 13.00 15.63
C MET A 76 7.82 12.62 14.96
N LEU A 77 6.82 13.50 15.06
CA LEU A 77 5.56 13.34 14.32
C LEU A 77 5.78 13.83 12.89
N ARG A 78 5.45 12.99 11.90
CA ARG A 78 5.66 13.27 10.47
C ARG A 78 4.57 12.61 9.65
N HIS A 79 4.33 13.13 8.46
CA HIS A 79 3.50 12.45 7.47
C HIS A 79 4.16 11.14 7.02
N GLU A 80 3.33 10.13 6.80
CA GLU A 80 3.70 8.88 6.14
C GLU A 80 4.02 9.11 4.67
N GLU A 81 4.93 8.29 4.14
CA GLU A 81 5.19 8.28 2.71
C GLU A 81 4.13 7.44 2.00
N ILE A 82 3.48 8.02 0.98
CA ILE A 82 2.38 7.39 0.23
C ILE A 82 2.78 6.02 -0.31
N ARG A 83 4.03 5.84 -0.73
CA ARG A 83 4.57 4.58 -1.28
C ARG A 83 4.47 3.39 -0.34
N TYR A 84 4.25 3.60 0.96
CA TYR A 84 4.02 2.51 1.93
C TYR A 84 2.52 2.28 2.19
N LEU A 85 1.68 3.26 1.89
CA LEU A 85 0.23 3.23 2.11
C LEU A 85 -0.52 2.57 0.94
N ASP A 86 0.00 2.64 -0.28
CA ASP A 86 -0.68 2.19 -1.51
C ASP A 86 -0.09 0.92 -2.16
N LEU A 87 0.71 0.15 -1.40
CA LEU A 87 1.30 -1.12 -1.87
C LEU A 87 0.27 -2.23 -2.12
N GLY A 88 -0.96 -2.06 -1.62
CA GLY A 88 -2.02 -3.06 -1.69
C GLY A 88 -1.77 -4.28 -0.79
N ARG A 89 -0.94 -4.15 0.25
CA ARG A 89 -0.71 -5.19 1.26
C ARG A 89 -0.10 -4.63 2.54
N GLY A 90 -0.26 -5.39 3.63
CA GLY A 90 0.43 -5.16 4.90
C GLY A 90 -0.08 -4.00 5.75
N LEU A 91 -1.13 -3.30 5.33
CA LEU A 91 -1.80 -2.28 6.11
C LEU A 91 -3.05 -2.85 6.78
N HIS A 92 -3.18 -2.62 8.08
CA HIS A 92 -4.33 -3.09 8.85
C HIS A 92 -4.77 -2.03 9.84
N GLY A 93 -6.06 -1.93 10.14
CA GLY A 93 -6.52 -0.92 11.08
C GLY A 93 -7.96 -1.04 11.54
N ALA A 94 -8.35 -0.08 12.36
CA ALA A 94 -9.71 0.10 12.86
C ALA A 94 -10.15 1.54 12.62
N THR A 95 -11.38 1.71 12.10
CA THR A 95 -11.90 3.01 11.67
C THR A 95 -13.00 3.50 12.61
N PHE A 96 -12.96 4.79 12.93
CA PHE A 96 -13.93 5.47 13.78
C PHE A 96 -14.51 6.65 13.01
N GLU A 97 -15.83 6.71 12.90
CA GLU A 97 -16.51 7.89 12.36
C GLU A 97 -16.40 9.04 13.36
N LEU A 98 -16.06 10.23 12.86
CA LEU A 98 -15.90 11.44 13.67
C LEU A 98 -16.94 12.49 13.27
N THR A 99 -17.30 13.35 14.22
CA THR A 99 -17.93 14.64 13.88
C THR A 99 -16.89 15.56 13.22
N LYS A 100 -17.35 16.63 12.57
CA LYS A 100 -16.45 17.62 11.98
C LYS A 100 -15.57 18.28 13.05
N GLU A 101 -16.15 18.61 14.20
CA GLU A 101 -15.44 19.24 15.31
C GLU A 101 -14.34 18.35 15.86
N GLN A 102 -14.61 17.05 16.02
CA GLN A 102 -13.59 16.06 16.41
C GLN A 102 -12.49 15.96 15.35
N PHE A 103 -12.86 15.86 14.08
CA PHE A 103 -11.91 15.77 12.97
C PHE A 103 -10.96 16.98 12.92
N ASP A 104 -11.52 18.19 12.93
CA ASP A 104 -10.78 19.44 12.91
C ASP A 104 -9.90 19.58 14.18
N HIS A 105 -10.41 19.15 15.34
CA HIS A 105 -9.66 19.16 16.60
C HIS A 105 -8.43 18.24 16.57
N LEU A 106 -8.59 17.01 16.04
CA LEU A 106 -7.46 16.07 15.92
C LEU A 106 -6.40 16.58 14.95
N GLN A 107 -6.82 17.15 13.81
CA GLN A 107 -5.89 17.77 12.86
C GLN A 107 -5.11 18.92 13.51
N ALA A 108 -5.80 19.82 14.21
CA ALA A 108 -5.15 20.91 14.94
C ALA A 108 -4.15 20.40 15.97
N LYS A 109 -4.48 19.34 16.72
CA LYS A 109 -3.58 18.72 17.71
C LYS A 109 -2.33 18.11 17.09
N CYS A 110 -2.44 17.50 15.92
CA CYS A 110 -1.28 16.97 15.19
C CYS A 110 -0.35 18.10 14.75
N LEU A 111 -0.90 19.18 14.19
CA LEU A 111 -0.12 20.35 13.76
C LEU A 111 0.55 21.08 14.94
N GLU A 112 -0.18 21.29 16.03
CA GLU A 112 0.33 21.88 17.27
C GLU A 112 1.52 21.07 17.79
N MET A 113 1.40 19.74 17.83
CA MET A 113 2.51 18.87 18.27
C MET A 113 3.75 19.03 17.38
N VAL A 114 3.59 19.10 16.05
CA VAL A 114 4.73 19.30 15.13
C VAL A 114 5.38 20.66 15.37
N GLU A 115 4.58 21.71 15.53
CA GLU A 115 5.08 23.05 15.80
C GLU A 115 5.84 23.09 17.13
N GLU A 116 5.28 22.51 18.19
CA GLU A 116 5.91 22.40 19.51
C GLU A 116 7.23 21.62 19.46
N GLN A 117 7.28 20.52 18.69
CA GLN A 117 8.50 19.74 18.49
C GLN A 117 9.58 20.58 17.81
N ASN A 118 9.24 21.29 16.74
CA ASN A 118 10.17 22.14 16.01
C ASN A 118 10.66 23.30 16.88
N ASN A 119 9.77 23.95 17.64
CA ASN A 119 10.12 25.03 18.55
C ASN A 119 11.08 24.55 19.65
N ALA A 120 10.77 23.41 20.28
CA ALA A 120 11.64 22.82 21.31
C ALA A 120 13.05 22.50 20.78
N ILE A 121 13.15 22.00 19.55
CA ILE A 121 14.44 21.74 18.89
C ILE A 121 15.17 23.06 18.63
N ASN A 122 14.52 24.03 17.98
CA ASN A 122 15.12 25.31 17.56
C ASN A 122 15.63 26.13 18.75
N GLU A 123 14.89 26.17 19.85
CA GLU A 123 15.30 26.85 21.09
C GLU A 123 16.58 26.26 21.72
N ILE A 124 17.00 25.06 21.31
CA ILE A 124 18.24 24.42 21.77
C ILE A 124 19.34 24.56 20.70
N VAL A 125 19.02 24.30 19.43
CA VAL A 125 20.04 24.27 18.37
C VAL A 125 20.51 25.65 17.92
N GLU A 126 19.63 26.65 17.87
CA GLU A 126 19.97 27.99 17.39
C GLU A 126 20.94 28.72 18.32
N PRO A 127 20.72 28.77 19.66
CA PRO A 127 21.65 29.44 20.57
C PRO A 127 23.04 28.80 20.57
N LEU A 128 23.09 27.48 20.39
CA LEU A 128 24.33 26.69 20.35
C LEU A 128 24.97 26.66 18.96
N ARG A 129 24.33 27.23 17.93
CA ARG A 129 24.78 27.23 16.53
C ARG A 129 25.14 25.83 16.03
N ILE A 130 24.37 24.82 16.43
CA ILE A 130 24.58 23.43 16.00
C ILE A 130 24.32 23.35 14.50
N LYS A 131 25.27 22.78 13.75
CA LYS A 131 25.12 22.58 12.31
C LYS A 131 24.30 21.32 12.03
N GLY A 132 23.20 21.49 11.31
CA GLY A 132 22.39 20.38 10.83
C GLY A 132 23.05 19.65 9.66
N LYS A 133 22.63 18.41 9.43
CA LYS A 133 22.96 17.63 8.24
C LYS A 133 22.36 18.28 6.99
N SER A 134 22.95 17.97 5.84
CA SER A 134 22.34 18.36 4.56
C SER A 134 21.01 17.62 4.34
N PRO A 135 20.08 18.14 3.50
CA PRO A 135 18.83 17.44 3.19
C PRO A 135 19.02 16.02 2.64
N LYS A 136 20.12 15.77 1.91
CA LYS A 136 20.44 14.43 1.35
C LYS A 136 20.87 13.41 2.41
N GLU A 137 21.41 13.89 3.52
CA GLU A 137 21.90 13.05 4.63
C GLU A 137 20.90 12.97 5.79
N THR A 138 19.87 13.81 5.76
CA THR A 138 18.82 13.89 6.78
C THR A 138 17.83 12.77 6.57
N ARG A 139 17.65 11.92 7.60
CA ARG A 139 16.64 10.86 7.56
C ARG A 139 15.32 11.33 8.18
N ILE A 140 15.39 11.87 9.41
CA ILE A 140 14.20 12.35 10.12
C ILE A 140 14.13 13.87 10.17
N TYR A 141 15.16 14.51 10.75
CA TYR A 141 15.30 15.97 10.79
C TYR A 141 16.78 16.36 10.90
N PRO A 142 17.16 17.61 10.60
CA PRO A 142 18.56 17.98 10.38
C PRO A 142 19.51 17.76 11.57
N PHE A 143 19.00 17.71 12.80
CA PHE A 143 19.81 17.61 14.02
C PHE A 143 19.72 16.25 14.71
N GLU A 144 19.24 15.22 14.02
CA GLU A 144 19.04 13.86 14.55
C GLU A 144 20.27 13.26 15.26
N GLN A 145 21.49 13.67 14.90
CA GLN A 145 22.73 13.20 15.55
C GLN A 145 22.94 13.76 16.96
N HIS A 146 22.26 14.85 17.31
CA HIS A 146 22.29 15.50 18.63
C HIS A 146 21.00 15.25 19.41
N SER A 147 20.15 14.34 18.94
CA SER A 147 18.81 14.18 19.46
C SER A 147 18.71 13.76 20.94
N PRO A 148 19.62 12.95 21.52
CA PRO A 148 19.58 12.65 22.95
C PRO A 148 19.89 13.88 23.80
N ASP A 149 20.85 14.72 23.38
CA ASP A 149 21.21 15.94 24.09
C ASP A 149 20.07 16.96 24.01
N ILE A 150 19.50 17.16 22.82
CA ILE A 150 18.32 18.01 22.62
C ILE A 150 17.18 17.54 23.54
N TYR A 151 16.91 16.23 23.58
CA TYR A 151 15.85 15.70 24.43
C TYR A 151 16.13 15.92 25.91
N LYS A 152 17.36 15.70 26.35
CA LYS A 152 17.79 15.93 27.73
C LYS A 152 17.60 17.39 28.14
N TRP A 153 18.00 18.33 27.29
CA TRP A 153 17.82 19.76 27.56
C TRP A 153 16.35 20.18 27.62
N GLU A 154 15.51 19.67 26.71
CA GLU A 154 14.06 19.93 26.76
C GLU A 154 13.43 19.38 28.04
N LYS A 155 13.83 18.20 28.53
CA LYS A 155 13.36 17.68 29.83
C LYS A 155 13.73 18.60 30.99
N ILE A 156 14.96 19.14 30.99
CA ILE A 156 15.42 20.06 32.04
C ILE A 156 14.61 21.35 32.00
N ARG A 157 14.41 21.95 30.82
CA ARG A 157 13.61 23.17 30.65
C ARG A 157 12.15 22.94 31.04
N ALA A 158 11.54 21.87 30.56
CA ALA A 158 10.16 21.52 30.90
C ALA A 158 9.96 21.37 32.41
N ALA A 159 10.91 20.74 33.10
CA ALA A 159 10.89 20.62 34.56
C ALA A 159 11.04 21.98 35.28
N GLN A 160 11.89 22.88 34.76
CA GLN A 160 12.04 24.24 35.29
C GLN A 160 10.76 25.07 35.11
N ASP A 161 10.10 24.92 33.97
CA ASP A 161 8.86 25.60 33.60
C ASP A 161 7.60 24.92 34.18
N GLN A 162 7.75 23.81 34.93
CA GLN A 162 6.65 23.00 35.48
C GLN A 162 5.63 22.53 34.42
N ARG A 163 6.12 22.19 33.22
CA ARG A 163 5.31 21.68 32.11
C ARG A 163 5.78 20.30 31.67
N GLU A 164 4.95 19.61 30.93
CA GLU A 164 5.36 18.38 30.23
C GLU A 164 6.36 18.70 29.10
N PRO A 165 7.35 17.83 28.83
CA PRO A 165 8.23 17.97 27.69
C PRO A 165 7.43 17.95 26.37
N ARG A 166 7.73 18.88 25.46
CA ARG A 166 7.15 18.93 24.11
C ARG A 166 7.63 17.76 23.26
N LEU A 167 8.91 17.41 23.39
CA LEU A 167 9.48 16.22 22.78
C LEU A 167 9.04 14.96 23.54
N LYS A 168 8.33 14.05 22.86
CA LYS A 168 7.85 12.80 23.45
C LYS A 168 8.86 11.67 23.25
N PRO A 169 9.02 10.76 24.24
CA PRO A 169 10.00 9.68 24.16
C PRO A 169 9.69 8.72 23.01
N PHE A 170 10.74 8.22 22.36
CA PHE A 170 10.66 7.01 21.53
C PHE A 170 11.73 6.04 22.04
N GLU A 171 11.30 5.03 22.78
CA GLU A 171 12.16 4.15 23.56
C GLU A 171 11.63 2.72 23.51
N VAL A 172 12.50 1.76 23.20
CA VAL A 172 12.18 0.34 23.19
C VAL A 172 12.83 -0.29 24.41
N ARG A 173 12.04 -0.42 25.49
CA ARG A 173 12.50 -0.91 26.79
C ARG A 173 12.13 -2.37 26.98
N LEU A 174 13.14 -3.22 27.15
CA LEU A 174 12.93 -4.61 27.56
C LEU A 174 12.62 -4.65 29.06
N SER A 175 11.44 -5.15 29.40
CA SER A 175 11.00 -5.45 30.77
C SER A 175 10.68 -6.94 30.91
N TRP A 176 10.38 -7.40 32.13
CA TRP A 176 9.97 -8.78 32.40
C TRP A 176 8.51 -8.81 32.84
N GLY A 177 7.66 -9.40 32.01
CA GLY A 177 6.27 -9.70 32.34
C GLY A 177 6.12 -11.10 32.92
N TRP A 178 4.91 -11.44 33.36
CA TRP A 178 4.61 -12.75 33.95
C TRP A 178 4.80 -13.91 32.96
N SER A 179 4.71 -13.66 31.66
CA SER A 179 4.89 -14.64 30.58
C SER A 179 6.28 -14.59 29.92
N GLY A 180 7.24 -13.85 30.50
CA GLY A 180 8.61 -13.72 29.99
C GLY A 180 8.97 -12.29 29.58
N PRO A 181 9.96 -12.12 28.69
CA PRO A 181 10.40 -10.81 28.23
C PRO A 181 9.23 -10.05 27.59
N SER A 182 9.08 -8.79 27.98
CA SER A 182 8.04 -7.88 27.56
C SER A 182 8.67 -6.57 27.12
N PHE A 183 7.96 -5.78 26.34
CA PHE A 183 8.36 -4.42 26.02
C PHE A 183 7.37 -3.39 26.60
N ALA A 184 6.65 -3.75 27.68
CA ALA A 184 5.42 -3.09 28.21
C ALA A 184 5.62 -1.60 28.52
N GLU A 185 6.88 -1.25 28.78
CA GLU A 185 7.32 0.07 29.21
C GLU A 185 7.89 0.89 28.03
N SER A 186 7.73 0.40 26.80
CA SER A 186 8.21 1.09 25.60
C SER A 186 7.28 2.24 25.20
N ASN A 187 7.89 3.31 24.72
CA ASN A 187 7.20 4.43 24.09
C ASN A 187 7.49 4.37 22.60
N THR A 188 6.47 4.09 21.79
CA THR A 188 6.63 3.85 20.35
C THR A 188 5.61 4.65 19.55
N CYS A 189 5.60 4.44 18.22
CA CYS A 189 4.60 5.00 17.33
C CYS A 189 3.17 4.76 17.83
N LYS A 190 2.85 3.54 18.28
CA LYS A 190 1.53 3.18 18.80
C LYS A 190 1.15 3.99 20.05
N THR A 191 2.06 4.14 21.00
CA THR A 191 1.81 4.94 22.22
C THR A 191 1.42 6.36 21.84
N GLN A 192 2.15 6.97 20.90
CA GLN A 192 1.89 8.34 20.49
C GLN A 192 0.62 8.48 19.65
N SER A 193 0.36 7.55 18.73
CA SER A 193 -0.89 7.54 17.97
C SER A 193 -2.09 7.43 18.90
N VAL A 194 -2.07 6.54 19.89
CA VAL A 194 -3.17 6.43 20.86
C VAL A 194 -3.30 7.68 21.73
N ALA A 195 -2.18 8.29 22.15
CA ALA A 195 -2.22 9.56 22.88
C ALA A 195 -2.91 10.68 22.09
N LEU A 196 -2.65 10.78 20.79
CA LEU A 196 -3.35 11.71 19.90
C LEU A 196 -4.84 11.36 19.76
N LEU A 197 -5.17 10.08 19.58
CA LEU A 197 -6.56 9.62 19.41
C LEU A 197 -7.42 9.84 20.67
N ARG A 198 -6.84 9.83 21.88
CA ARG A 198 -7.55 10.14 23.14
C ARG A 198 -8.17 11.53 23.17
N HIS A 199 -7.75 12.46 22.30
CA HIS A 199 -8.38 13.77 22.21
C HIS A 199 -9.77 13.74 21.56
N VAL A 200 -10.11 12.67 20.84
CA VAL A 200 -11.35 12.60 20.06
C VAL A 200 -12.13 11.30 20.23
N LEU A 201 -11.47 10.21 20.63
CA LEU A 201 -12.10 8.91 20.87
C LEU A 201 -12.42 8.71 22.34
N SER A 202 -13.47 7.93 22.61
CA SER A 202 -13.85 7.55 23.98
C SER A 202 -12.87 6.53 24.59
N ASP A 203 -12.88 6.39 25.91
CA ASP A 203 -12.07 5.37 26.58
C ASP A 203 -12.38 3.94 26.10
N GLU A 204 -13.63 3.65 25.75
CA GLU A 204 -14.04 2.35 25.18
C GLU A 204 -13.36 2.09 23.81
N GLN A 205 -13.37 3.10 22.95
CA GLN A 205 -12.70 3.07 21.64
C GLN A 205 -11.19 2.92 21.78
N ILE A 206 -10.59 3.61 22.75
CA ILE A 206 -9.16 3.50 23.04
C ILE A 206 -8.81 2.12 23.61
N ASN A 207 -9.68 1.56 24.46
CA ASN A 207 -9.51 0.22 25.01
C ASN A 207 -9.53 -0.86 23.93
N ARG A 208 -10.28 -0.67 22.83
CA ARG A 208 -10.23 -1.55 21.67
C ARG A 208 -8.85 -1.58 21.01
N LEU A 209 -8.18 -0.43 20.94
CA LEU A 209 -6.85 -0.29 20.31
C LEU A 209 -5.69 -0.66 21.25
N THR A 210 -6.00 -1.07 22.47
CA THR A 210 -5.04 -1.37 23.54
C THR A 210 -5.43 -2.67 24.24
N ASP A 211 -4.65 -3.12 25.22
CA ASP A 211 -5.00 -4.26 26.08
C ASP A 211 -5.24 -3.71 27.50
N GLY A 212 -6.52 -3.53 27.86
CA GLY A 212 -6.91 -2.94 29.15
C GLY A 212 -6.39 -1.51 29.39
N GLY A 213 -6.36 -0.67 28.35
CA GLY A 213 -5.84 0.70 28.41
C GLY A 213 -4.31 0.79 28.43
N LYS A 214 -3.61 -0.36 28.41
CA LYS A 214 -2.15 -0.46 28.33
C LYS A 214 -1.74 -0.97 26.96
N HIS A 215 -0.61 -0.49 26.44
CA HIS A 215 -0.17 -0.85 25.10
C HIS A 215 0.59 -2.19 25.15
N PRO A 216 0.16 -3.24 24.43
CA PRO A 216 1.11 -4.25 24.03
C PRO A 216 2.09 -3.61 23.06
N THR A 217 3.27 -4.18 23.08
CA THR A 217 4.51 -3.41 23.04
C THR A 217 5.15 -3.35 21.69
N VAL A 218 4.64 -4.21 20.85
CA VAL A 218 4.82 -4.21 19.42
C VAL A 218 3.54 -3.55 18.89
N PRO A 219 3.60 -2.64 17.91
CA PRO A 219 2.45 -2.25 17.09
C PRO A 219 1.84 -3.40 16.28
N ARG A 220 1.79 -4.60 16.85
CA ARG A 220 0.89 -5.69 16.51
C ARG A 220 -0.53 -5.32 16.90
N TYR A 221 -1.45 -6.10 16.34
CA TYR A 221 -2.86 -6.06 16.65
C TYR A 221 -3.10 -6.01 18.16
N SER A 222 -3.75 -4.93 18.59
CA SER A 222 -4.51 -4.90 19.83
C SER A 222 -5.95 -5.01 19.41
N GLY A 223 -6.54 -6.18 19.60
CA GLY A 223 -7.90 -6.45 19.15
C GLY A 223 -8.03 -6.66 17.63
N PRO A 224 -9.29 -6.83 17.15
CA PRO A 224 -9.58 -7.05 15.74
C PRO A 224 -9.25 -5.80 14.90
N MET A 225 -8.46 -6.01 13.85
CA MET A 225 -8.14 -5.01 12.83
C MET A 225 -8.38 -5.61 11.45
N GLU A 226 -9.00 -4.85 10.57
CA GLU A 226 -9.24 -5.28 9.20
C GLU A 226 -8.03 -4.96 8.31
N THR A 227 -7.80 -5.75 7.26
CA THR A 227 -6.84 -5.38 6.21
C THR A 227 -7.40 -4.22 5.39
N ILE A 228 -6.57 -3.20 5.18
CA ILE A 228 -6.88 -1.94 4.50
C ILE A 228 -6.23 -1.94 3.11
N PHE A 229 -6.94 -1.41 2.13
CA PHE A 229 -6.44 -1.22 0.77
C PHE A 229 -6.65 0.24 0.35
N LEU A 230 -5.54 0.95 0.11
CA LEU A 230 -5.54 2.32 -0.38
C LEU A 230 -4.86 2.37 -1.75
N HIS A 231 -5.22 3.34 -2.58
CA HIS A 231 -4.53 3.64 -3.84
C HIS A 231 -4.28 5.13 -3.97
N SER A 232 -3.16 5.48 -4.58
CA SER A 232 -2.83 6.87 -4.87
C SER A 232 -3.07 7.23 -6.34
N THR A 233 -3.33 8.51 -6.60
CA THR A 233 -3.42 9.10 -7.94
C THR A 233 -2.44 10.26 -8.07
N GLY A 234 -2.27 10.79 -9.28
CA GLY A 234 -1.35 11.90 -9.55
C GLY A 234 -0.01 11.45 -10.16
N PRO A 235 0.94 12.40 -10.31
CA PRO A 235 2.23 12.15 -10.96
C PRO A 235 3.08 11.13 -10.22
N LEU A 236 3.93 10.42 -10.97
CA LEU A 236 4.90 9.47 -10.46
C LEU A 236 6.30 10.07 -10.49
N ARG A 237 7.07 9.80 -9.44
CA ARG A 237 8.52 9.98 -9.38
C ARG A 237 9.23 8.66 -9.59
N GLN A 238 10.49 8.74 -9.99
CA GLN A 238 11.38 7.60 -10.14
C GLN A 238 12.47 7.65 -9.07
N HIS A 239 12.70 6.53 -8.41
CA HIS A 239 13.84 6.32 -7.52
C HIS A 239 14.67 5.15 -8.02
N GLU A 240 15.98 5.33 -8.13
CA GLU A 240 16.90 4.25 -8.47
C GLU A 240 17.45 3.64 -7.19
N LYS A 241 17.18 2.35 -6.98
CA LYS A 241 17.73 1.58 -5.87
C LYS A 241 19.23 1.39 -6.07
N LYS A 242 19.94 1.04 -4.99
CA LYS A 242 21.35 0.65 -5.05
C LYS A 242 21.61 -0.56 -5.97
N SER A 243 20.59 -1.38 -6.23
CA SER A 243 20.66 -2.49 -7.20
C SER A 243 20.65 -2.04 -8.66
N GLY A 244 20.33 -0.77 -8.96
CA GLY A 244 20.07 -0.27 -10.30
C GLY A 244 18.58 -0.35 -10.70
N ASP A 245 17.74 -1.01 -9.90
CA ASP A 245 16.31 -1.10 -10.20
C ASP A 245 15.64 0.27 -10.07
N LYS A 246 14.90 0.66 -11.10
CA LYS A 246 14.03 1.85 -11.08
C LYS A 246 12.72 1.48 -10.41
N VAL A 247 12.38 2.23 -9.37
CA VAL A 247 11.10 2.12 -8.66
C VAL A 247 10.32 3.40 -8.83
N TYR A 248 9.09 3.25 -9.32
CA TYR A 248 8.14 4.35 -9.40
C TYR A 248 7.44 4.53 -8.04
N TYR A 249 7.13 5.76 -7.67
CA TYR A 249 6.37 6.05 -6.46
C TYR A 249 5.68 7.43 -6.56
N ARG A 250 4.65 7.68 -5.75
CA ARG A 250 4.02 9.00 -5.64
C ARG A 250 4.50 9.70 -4.36
N ASP A 251 4.76 11.00 -4.46
CA ASP A 251 5.17 11.85 -3.33
C ASP A 251 3.99 12.73 -2.92
N SER A 252 3.65 12.76 -1.62
CA SER A 252 2.55 13.59 -1.11
C SER A 252 2.79 15.09 -1.29
N GLN A 253 4.03 15.50 -1.52
CA GLN A 253 4.39 16.89 -1.80
C GLN A 253 4.14 17.30 -3.25
N ASP A 254 3.91 16.35 -4.16
CA ASP A 254 3.65 16.67 -5.56
C ASP A 254 2.22 17.17 -5.77
N PRO A 255 2.02 18.32 -6.46
CA PRO A 255 0.70 18.81 -6.79
C PRO A 255 -0.14 17.76 -7.54
N GLY A 256 -1.35 17.51 -7.04
CA GLY A 256 -2.29 16.56 -7.65
C GLY A 256 -2.16 15.11 -7.18
N VAL A 257 -1.16 14.79 -6.34
CA VAL A 257 -1.12 13.49 -5.67
C VAL A 257 -2.18 13.42 -4.58
N ARG A 258 -2.99 12.36 -4.63
CA ARG A 258 -4.09 12.10 -3.66
C ARG A 258 -4.13 10.63 -3.29
N LEU A 259 -4.66 10.31 -2.13
CA LEU A 259 -4.75 8.96 -1.59
C LEU A 259 -6.21 8.63 -1.25
N TYR A 260 -6.69 7.48 -1.69
CA TYR A 260 -8.08 7.06 -1.53
C TYR A 260 -8.18 5.64 -1.01
N TRP A 261 -9.26 5.36 -0.28
CA TRP A 261 -9.63 3.99 0.05
C TRP A 261 -10.04 3.25 -1.22
N THR A 262 -9.37 2.14 -1.54
CA THR A 262 -9.75 1.26 -2.65
C THR A 262 -10.96 0.40 -2.29
N VAL A 263 -10.99 -0.09 -1.06
CA VAL A 263 -12.16 -0.74 -0.46
C VAL A 263 -12.54 0.09 0.75
N PRO A 264 -13.77 0.64 0.86
CA PRO A 264 -14.20 1.40 2.03
C PRO A 264 -14.05 0.57 3.32
N PRO A 265 -13.88 1.22 4.49
CA PRO A 265 -13.71 0.49 5.74
C PRO A 265 -14.93 -0.37 6.05
N GLN A 266 -14.69 -1.63 6.42
CA GLN A 266 -15.72 -2.63 6.72
C GLN A 266 -15.87 -2.83 8.23
N GLU A 267 -14.83 -2.50 9.00
CA GLU A 267 -14.85 -2.42 10.45
C GLU A 267 -14.83 -0.95 10.87
N VAL A 268 -16.02 -0.35 10.89
CA VAL A 268 -16.22 1.05 11.31
C VAL A 268 -17.08 1.13 12.56
N GLU A 269 -16.61 1.86 13.55
CA GLU A 269 -17.44 2.34 14.66
C GLU A 269 -18.13 3.64 14.21
N ALA A 270 -19.37 3.50 13.75
CA ALA A 270 -20.12 4.56 13.12
C ALA A 270 -20.94 5.38 14.14
N LEU A 271 -21.14 6.66 13.84
CA LEU A 271 -22.04 7.54 14.58
C LEU A 271 -23.51 7.31 14.20
N SER A 272 -23.77 6.68 13.03
CA SER A 272 -25.12 6.34 12.60
C SER A 272 -25.20 4.97 11.90
N PRO A 273 -26.36 4.29 11.97
CA PRO A 273 -26.61 3.07 11.21
C PRO A 273 -26.53 3.28 9.69
N ASP A 274 -26.84 4.49 9.21
CA ASP A 274 -26.79 4.83 7.78
C ASP A 274 -25.36 4.77 7.23
N THR A 275 -24.37 5.18 8.03
CA THR A 275 -22.96 5.01 7.69
C THR A 275 -22.62 3.54 7.48
N ILE A 276 -23.04 2.67 8.41
CA ILE A 276 -22.80 1.23 8.30
C ILE A 276 -23.48 0.70 7.03
N LYS A 277 -24.75 1.07 6.80
CA LYS A 277 -25.51 0.67 5.60
C LYS A 277 -24.78 1.11 4.33
N LEU A 278 -24.23 2.32 4.28
CA LEU A 278 -23.53 2.87 3.12
C LEU A 278 -22.24 2.12 2.77
N LEU A 279 -21.41 1.81 3.77
CA LEU A 279 -20.06 1.26 3.54
C LEU A 279 -20.00 -0.26 3.45
N THR A 280 -20.89 -0.95 4.17
CA THR A 280 -20.80 -2.41 4.36
C THR A 280 -20.90 -3.13 3.02
N ILE A 281 -19.91 -3.93 2.70
CA ILE A 281 -19.98 -4.93 1.65
C ILE A 281 -20.60 -6.18 2.27
N ASP A 282 -21.42 -6.87 1.49
CA ASP A 282 -21.99 -8.14 1.92
C ASP A 282 -20.88 -9.10 2.39
N LYS A 283 -21.10 -9.73 3.55
CA LYS A 283 -20.08 -10.56 4.23
C LYS A 283 -19.61 -11.73 3.36
N ASP A 284 -20.48 -12.24 2.49
CA ASP A 284 -20.16 -13.36 1.60
C ASP A 284 -19.13 -12.94 0.53
N TYR A 285 -19.12 -11.66 0.13
CA TYR A 285 -18.26 -11.14 -0.93
C TYR A 285 -17.07 -10.33 -0.42
N CYS A 286 -17.12 -9.77 0.79
CA CYS A 286 -16.06 -8.92 1.32
C CYS A 286 -14.65 -9.55 1.26
N PRO A 287 -14.43 -10.82 1.69
CA PRO A 287 -13.13 -11.48 1.55
C PRO A 287 -12.66 -11.59 0.08
N LYS A 288 -13.60 -11.85 -0.83
CA LYS A 288 -13.32 -11.98 -2.26
C LYS A 288 -12.93 -10.64 -2.87
N VAL A 289 -13.65 -9.56 -2.53
CA VAL A 289 -13.33 -8.18 -2.96
C VAL A 289 -11.93 -7.79 -2.50
N LYS A 290 -11.62 -7.98 -1.21
CA LYS A 290 -10.29 -7.69 -0.64
C LYS A 290 -9.19 -8.49 -1.35
N SER A 291 -9.44 -9.76 -1.65
CA SER A 291 -8.50 -10.61 -2.40
C SER A 291 -8.28 -10.11 -3.83
N VAL A 292 -9.34 -9.75 -4.55
CA VAL A 292 -9.24 -9.23 -5.92
C VAL A 292 -8.51 -7.89 -5.96
N VAL A 293 -8.85 -6.96 -5.07
CA VAL A 293 -8.19 -5.64 -4.99
C VAL A 293 -6.70 -5.79 -4.66
N ARG A 294 -6.35 -6.64 -3.68
CA ARG A 294 -4.95 -6.97 -3.35
C ARG A 294 -4.16 -7.37 -4.59
N LYS A 295 -4.73 -8.28 -5.40
CA LYS A 295 -4.09 -8.78 -6.63
C LYS A 295 -3.91 -7.69 -7.67
N LEU A 296 -4.95 -6.90 -7.94
CA LEU A 296 -4.89 -5.81 -8.92
C LEU A 296 -3.84 -4.76 -8.54
N GLN A 297 -3.77 -4.34 -7.28
CA GLN A 297 -2.78 -3.36 -6.83
C GLN A 297 -1.35 -3.91 -6.91
N GLN A 298 -1.15 -5.18 -6.56
CA GLN A 298 0.16 -5.82 -6.73
C GLN A 298 0.55 -5.98 -8.20
N LEU A 299 -0.41 -6.24 -9.10
CA LEU A 299 -0.17 -6.28 -10.54
C LEU A 299 0.25 -4.92 -11.10
N GLU A 300 -0.39 -3.82 -10.67
CA GLU A 300 0.07 -2.48 -11.07
C GLU A 300 1.56 -2.30 -10.74
N TRP A 301 1.95 -2.61 -9.50
CA TRP A 301 3.33 -2.47 -9.07
C TRP A 301 4.29 -3.38 -9.82
N LEU A 302 3.89 -4.63 -10.10
CA LEU A 302 4.71 -5.54 -10.92
C LEU A 302 4.91 -4.97 -12.33
N LEU A 303 3.83 -4.61 -13.01
CA LEU A 303 3.86 -4.14 -14.40
C LEU A 303 4.61 -2.81 -14.55
N ARG A 304 4.51 -1.89 -13.59
CA ARG A 304 5.26 -0.63 -13.59
C ARG A 304 6.77 -0.84 -13.55
N ASN A 305 7.22 -1.80 -12.77
CA ASN A 305 8.64 -2.04 -12.54
C ASN A 305 9.22 -3.08 -13.51
N ALA A 306 8.38 -3.83 -14.22
CA ALA A 306 8.82 -4.77 -15.22
C ALA A 306 9.38 -4.07 -16.47
N GLN A 307 10.43 -4.68 -17.01
CA GLN A 307 11.05 -4.26 -18.26
C GLN A 307 10.37 -4.97 -19.42
N VAL A 308 10.03 -4.20 -20.46
CA VAL A 308 9.53 -4.70 -21.75
C VAL A 308 10.28 -3.95 -22.86
N PRO A 309 10.39 -4.50 -24.08
CA PRO A 309 10.92 -3.79 -25.23
C PRO A 309 10.30 -2.40 -25.37
N GLU A 310 11.09 -1.40 -25.79
CA GLU A 310 10.66 0.00 -25.86
C GLU A 310 9.42 0.18 -26.74
N GLU A 311 9.32 -0.60 -27.81
CA GLU A 311 8.18 -0.64 -28.72
C GLU A 311 6.85 -1.05 -28.07
N PHE A 312 6.86 -1.74 -26.93
CA PHE A 312 5.66 -2.18 -26.21
C PHE A 312 5.35 -1.36 -24.95
N GLN A 313 6.07 -0.27 -24.71
CA GLN A 313 5.82 0.58 -23.53
C GLN A 313 4.41 1.19 -23.55
N ILE A 314 3.89 1.58 -24.73
CA ILE A 314 2.53 2.11 -24.87
C ILE A 314 1.49 1.06 -24.48
N ASN A 315 1.63 -0.18 -24.95
CA ASN A 315 0.75 -1.28 -24.57
C ASN A 315 0.83 -1.56 -23.06
N LYS A 316 2.04 -1.53 -22.48
CA LYS A 316 2.24 -1.70 -21.04
C LYS A 316 1.53 -0.62 -20.22
N ASP A 317 1.65 0.64 -20.62
CA ASP A 317 1.00 1.75 -19.95
C ASP A 317 -0.53 1.66 -20.06
N ALA A 318 -1.05 1.23 -21.21
CA ALA A 318 -2.48 0.97 -21.38
C ALA A 318 -2.97 -0.20 -20.49
N LEU A 319 -2.23 -1.32 -20.43
CA LEU A 319 -2.54 -2.43 -19.52
C LEU A 319 -2.51 -2.00 -18.05
N ILE A 320 -1.52 -1.20 -17.65
CA ILE A 320 -1.44 -0.63 -16.31
C ILE A 320 -2.69 0.21 -16.02
N ASN A 321 -3.12 1.06 -16.97
CA ASN A 321 -4.33 1.86 -16.80
C ASN A 321 -5.60 1.00 -16.67
N GLN A 322 -5.72 -0.09 -17.43
CA GLN A 322 -6.82 -1.05 -17.30
C GLN A 322 -6.86 -1.67 -15.90
N VAL A 323 -5.72 -2.14 -15.38
CA VAL A 323 -5.59 -2.67 -14.01
C VAL A 323 -6.00 -1.61 -12.97
N ILE A 324 -5.58 -0.36 -13.15
CA ILE A 324 -5.93 0.75 -12.26
C ILE A 324 -7.43 1.01 -12.27
N MET A 325 -8.04 1.06 -13.45
CA MET A 325 -9.48 1.28 -13.59
C MET A 325 -10.29 0.19 -12.91
N CYS A 326 -9.85 -1.07 -13.03
CA CYS A 326 -10.47 -2.21 -12.36
C CYS A 326 -10.54 -2.02 -10.84
N TYR A 327 -9.42 -1.74 -10.17
CA TYR A 327 -9.44 -1.60 -8.70
C TYR A 327 -10.09 -0.28 -8.26
N LYS A 328 -9.94 0.81 -9.02
CA LYS A 328 -10.57 2.11 -8.71
C LYS A 328 -12.08 2.04 -8.73
N ASN A 329 -12.67 1.12 -9.50
CA ASN A 329 -14.11 0.98 -9.49
C ASN A 329 -14.67 0.47 -8.14
N PHE A 330 -13.85 -0.17 -7.30
CA PHE A 330 -14.24 -0.58 -5.95
C PHE A 330 -14.27 0.58 -4.94
N SER A 331 -13.57 1.70 -5.20
CA SER A 331 -13.52 2.83 -4.27
C SER A 331 -14.74 3.74 -4.34
N LYS A 332 -15.52 3.67 -5.42
CA LYS A 332 -16.74 4.45 -5.60
C LYS A 332 -17.86 3.88 -4.72
N ILE A 333 -18.28 4.66 -3.73
CA ILE A 333 -19.31 4.30 -2.76
C ILE A 333 -20.67 4.67 -3.35
N LYS A 334 -21.49 3.66 -3.65
CA LYS A 334 -22.84 3.87 -4.18
C LYS A 334 -23.86 3.79 -3.04
N PRO A 335 -24.86 4.69 -3.01
CA PRO A 335 -26.01 4.54 -2.12
C PRO A 335 -26.67 3.17 -2.35
N LYS A 336 -27.03 2.48 -1.27
CA LYS A 336 -27.78 1.23 -1.40
C LYS A 336 -29.26 1.53 -1.55
N ASP A 337 -29.89 0.89 -2.52
CA ASP A 337 -31.35 0.94 -2.71
C ASP A 337 -32.08 0.54 -1.40
N ASP A 338 -33.21 1.19 -1.12
CA ASP A 338 -34.05 0.87 0.04
C ASP A 338 -34.86 -0.42 -0.13
N LYS A 339 -34.80 -1.04 -1.32
CA LYS A 339 -35.45 -2.33 -1.55
C LYS A 339 -34.70 -3.41 -0.76
N PRO A 340 -35.39 -4.16 0.12
CA PRO A 340 -34.74 -5.22 0.88
C PRO A 340 -34.17 -6.28 -0.07
N SER A 341 -32.94 -6.70 0.18
CA SER A 341 -32.35 -7.87 -0.49
C SER A 341 -33.22 -9.10 -0.26
N ILE A 342 -33.22 -10.05 -1.20
CA ILE A 342 -33.90 -11.34 -1.02
C ILE A 342 -33.26 -12.07 0.19
N THR A 343 -34.06 -12.35 1.23
CA THR A 343 -33.61 -12.99 2.50
C THR A 343 -34.21 -14.39 2.70
N GLY A 344 -33.86 -15.05 3.80
CA GLY A 344 -34.40 -16.37 4.17
C GLY A 344 -33.88 -17.52 3.31
N VAL A 345 -34.65 -18.61 3.20
CA VAL A 345 -34.29 -19.80 2.41
C VAL A 345 -34.08 -19.45 0.94
N GLN A 346 -34.91 -18.56 0.39
CA GLN A 346 -34.76 -18.09 -0.99
C GLN A 346 -33.46 -17.29 -1.16
N GLY A 347 -33.10 -16.42 -0.21
CA GLY A 347 -31.82 -15.71 -0.22
C GLY A 347 -30.61 -16.66 -0.10
N PHE A 348 -30.74 -17.73 0.70
CA PHE A 348 -29.72 -18.79 0.80
C PHE A 348 -29.55 -19.54 -0.53
N PHE A 349 -30.65 -19.91 -1.20
CA PHE A 349 -30.58 -20.53 -2.53
C PHE A 349 -29.92 -19.62 -3.57
N TYR A 350 -30.23 -18.32 -3.54
CA TYR A 350 -29.60 -17.36 -4.45
C TYR A 350 -28.10 -17.24 -4.19
N SER A 351 -27.69 -17.13 -2.93
CA SER A 351 -26.27 -17.15 -2.54
C SER A 351 -25.58 -18.44 -2.99
N LEU A 352 -26.20 -19.61 -2.78
CA LEU A 352 -25.65 -20.91 -3.20
C LEU A 352 -25.46 -21.00 -4.72
N LEU A 353 -26.40 -20.46 -5.50
CA LEU A 353 -26.35 -20.42 -6.96
C LEU A 353 -25.56 -19.22 -7.51
N SER A 354 -24.95 -18.40 -6.65
CA SER A 354 -24.29 -17.14 -7.03
C SER A 354 -25.20 -16.17 -7.80
N LEU A 355 -26.52 -16.25 -7.58
CA LEU A 355 -27.51 -15.34 -8.16
C LEU A 355 -27.60 -14.06 -7.31
N PRO A 356 -27.63 -12.87 -7.93
CA PRO A 356 -27.63 -11.61 -7.20
C PRO A 356 -28.93 -11.42 -6.42
N ARG A 357 -28.83 -11.05 -5.13
CA ARG A 357 -30.00 -10.77 -4.26
C ARG A 357 -30.45 -9.31 -4.32
N SER A 358 -29.65 -8.45 -4.95
CA SER A 358 -29.93 -7.01 -5.13
C SER A 358 -29.15 -6.44 -6.33
N LYS A 359 -29.49 -5.22 -6.77
CA LYS A 359 -28.72 -4.51 -7.81
C LYS A 359 -27.29 -4.17 -7.36
N ALA A 360 -27.12 -3.82 -6.08
CA ALA A 360 -25.80 -3.56 -5.50
C ALA A 360 -24.93 -4.82 -5.52
N GLU A 361 -25.51 -5.98 -5.23
CA GLU A 361 -24.81 -7.27 -5.31
C GLU A 361 -24.46 -7.64 -6.75
N LEU A 362 -25.37 -7.44 -7.72
CA LEU A 362 -25.08 -7.64 -9.13
C LEU A 362 -23.89 -6.79 -9.60
N SER A 363 -23.91 -5.48 -9.30
CA SER A 363 -22.80 -4.57 -9.66
C SER A 363 -21.48 -5.01 -9.01
N LEU A 364 -21.52 -5.52 -7.77
CA LEU A 364 -20.34 -6.05 -7.10
C LEU A 364 -19.80 -7.33 -7.77
N GLN A 365 -20.70 -8.26 -8.10
CA GLN A 365 -20.35 -9.49 -8.83
C GLN A 365 -19.76 -9.17 -10.21
N GLU A 366 -20.30 -8.20 -10.93
CA GLU A 366 -19.76 -7.74 -12.22
C GLU A 366 -18.34 -7.19 -12.08
N LYS A 367 -18.08 -6.34 -11.07
CA LYS A 367 -16.72 -5.84 -10.78
C LYS A 367 -15.74 -6.97 -10.48
N ILE A 368 -16.16 -7.95 -9.67
CA ILE A 368 -15.35 -9.14 -9.35
C ILE A 368 -15.07 -9.94 -10.62
N LYS A 369 -16.11 -10.26 -11.40
CA LYS A 369 -16.01 -11.04 -12.63
C LYS A 369 -15.08 -10.37 -13.64
N HIS A 370 -15.18 -9.05 -13.81
CA HIS A 370 -14.31 -8.31 -14.72
C HIS A 370 -12.83 -8.43 -14.34
N ALA A 371 -12.51 -8.28 -13.04
CA ALA A 371 -11.14 -8.48 -12.56
C ALA A 371 -10.65 -9.93 -12.72
N GLU A 372 -11.52 -10.92 -12.49
CA GLU A 372 -11.17 -12.33 -12.68
C GLU A 372 -10.95 -12.70 -14.15
N LEU A 373 -11.74 -12.12 -15.06
CA LEU A 373 -11.52 -12.23 -16.49
C LEU A 373 -10.16 -11.66 -16.87
N LEU A 374 -9.81 -10.46 -16.40
CA LEU A 374 -8.49 -9.88 -16.62
C LEU A 374 -7.37 -10.79 -16.11
N PHE A 375 -7.49 -11.37 -14.89
CA PHE A 375 -6.49 -12.31 -14.38
C PHE A 375 -6.33 -13.55 -15.27
N ASN A 376 -7.44 -14.08 -15.80
CA ASN A 376 -7.41 -15.21 -16.70
C ASN A 376 -6.82 -14.81 -18.05
N SER A 377 -7.17 -13.65 -18.62
CA SER A 377 -6.61 -13.15 -19.87
C SER A 377 -5.10 -12.98 -19.78
N LEU A 378 -4.59 -12.37 -18.70
CA LEU A 378 -3.15 -12.24 -18.43
C LEU A 378 -2.47 -13.61 -18.38
N TYR A 379 -3.06 -14.58 -17.69
CA TYR A 379 -2.52 -15.92 -17.61
C TYR A 379 -2.49 -16.63 -18.96
N MET A 380 -3.59 -16.55 -19.72
CA MET A 380 -3.70 -17.18 -21.03
C MET A 380 -2.76 -16.54 -22.05
N ALA A 381 -2.59 -15.22 -22.02
CA ALA A 381 -1.66 -14.51 -22.89
C ALA A 381 -0.22 -15.03 -22.71
N MET A 382 0.20 -15.20 -21.46
CA MET A 382 1.50 -15.75 -21.11
C MET A 382 1.65 -17.21 -21.55
N VAL A 383 0.69 -18.08 -21.21
CA VAL A 383 0.74 -19.52 -21.53
C VAL A 383 0.75 -19.76 -23.05
N HIS A 384 -0.03 -18.98 -23.80
CA HIS A 384 -0.10 -19.09 -25.26
C HIS A 384 0.96 -18.28 -26.00
N ARG A 385 1.87 -17.60 -25.28
CA ARG A 385 2.91 -16.74 -25.86
C ARG A 385 2.31 -15.77 -26.90
N MET A 386 1.19 -15.12 -26.56
CA MET A 386 0.48 -14.23 -27.47
C MET A 386 1.43 -13.15 -28.00
N LYS A 387 1.46 -12.98 -29.33
CA LYS A 387 2.32 -12.02 -30.02
C LYS A 387 1.57 -10.72 -30.26
N ILE A 388 2.28 -9.60 -30.15
CA ILE A 388 1.77 -8.28 -30.55
C ILE A 388 2.11 -8.07 -32.04
N ASP A 389 1.08 -7.87 -32.87
CA ASP A 389 1.22 -7.53 -34.28
C ASP A 389 1.38 -6.02 -34.45
N LYS A 390 2.54 -5.57 -34.92
CA LYS A 390 2.88 -4.15 -35.08
C LYS A 390 2.02 -3.41 -36.10
N THR A 391 1.31 -4.13 -36.97
CA THR A 391 0.44 -3.56 -37.99
C THR A 391 -0.96 -3.25 -37.45
N LEU A 392 -1.32 -3.81 -36.30
CA LEU A 392 -2.62 -3.65 -35.69
C LEU A 392 -2.61 -2.55 -34.61
N PRO A 393 -3.69 -1.75 -34.50
CA PRO A 393 -3.81 -0.79 -33.41
C PRO A 393 -3.94 -1.49 -32.04
N ILE A 394 -3.70 -0.73 -30.98
CA ILE A 394 -3.93 -1.17 -29.60
C ILE A 394 -5.44 -1.15 -29.34
N GLU A 395 -5.98 -2.15 -28.65
CA GLU A 395 -7.39 -2.14 -28.25
C GLU A 395 -7.73 -0.86 -27.45
N PRO A 396 -8.90 -0.25 -27.69
CA PRO A 396 -9.33 0.93 -26.94
C PRO A 396 -9.58 0.55 -25.48
N LEU A 397 -9.14 1.42 -24.56
CA LEU A 397 -9.48 1.28 -23.15
C LEU A 397 -11.00 1.42 -22.97
N PHE A 398 -11.69 0.31 -22.75
CA PHE A 398 -13.12 0.36 -22.42
C PHE A 398 -13.30 1.08 -21.08
N ALA A 399 -14.00 2.22 -21.12
CA ALA A 399 -14.43 2.91 -19.92
C ALA A 399 -15.39 1.99 -19.14
N ILE A 400 -14.95 1.48 -17.99
CA ILE A 400 -15.78 0.67 -17.10
C ILE A 400 -16.89 1.58 -16.53
N ASN A 401 -17.99 1.68 -17.26
CA ASN A 401 -19.29 2.28 -16.94
C ASN A 401 -19.25 3.51 -15.99
N SER A 402 -19.27 4.70 -16.60
CA SER A 402 -19.87 5.89 -16.01
C SER A 402 -21.38 5.67 -15.88
N GLU A 403 -21.85 5.33 -14.68
CA GLU A 403 -23.28 5.11 -14.41
C GLU A 403 -24.17 6.37 -14.45
N ASP A 404 -23.66 7.51 -14.95
CA ASP A 404 -24.45 8.76 -15.08
C ASP A 404 -24.88 9.12 -16.51
N GLU A 405 -24.58 8.30 -17.51
CA GLU A 405 -25.19 8.48 -18.83
C GLU A 405 -26.25 7.41 -19.09
N LYS A 406 -27.45 7.68 -18.59
CA LYS A 406 -28.66 7.37 -19.37
C LYS A 406 -28.69 8.31 -20.57
N SER A 407 -27.84 8.06 -21.56
CA SER A 407 -28.10 8.49 -22.91
C SER A 407 -28.78 7.32 -23.62
N GLU A 408 -29.94 7.61 -24.20
CA GLU A 408 -30.70 6.72 -25.05
C GLU A 408 -29.82 6.31 -26.23
N ALA A 409 -29.10 5.19 -26.10
CA ALA A 409 -28.45 4.55 -27.23
C ALA A 409 -29.54 3.87 -28.05
N SER A 410 -30.10 4.66 -28.96
CA SER A 410 -30.75 4.21 -30.18
C SER A 410 -30.01 3.01 -30.76
N SER A 411 -30.77 1.96 -31.04
CA SER A 411 -30.40 0.90 -31.96
C SER A 411 -29.96 1.51 -33.30
N SER A 412 -28.66 1.58 -33.53
CA SER A 412 -28.11 1.63 -34.88
C SER A 412 -27.30 0.36 -35.09
N ASP A 413 -27.95 -0.62 -35.73
CA ASP A 413 -27.28 -1.61 -36.59
C ASP A 413 -26.43 -0.85 -37.60
N GLY A 414 -25.18 -0.59 -37.24
CA GLY A 414 -24.13 -0.14 -38.12
C GLY A 414 -22.97 -1.11 -37.90
N GLN A 415 -22.65 -1.89 -38.93
CA GLN A 415 -21.51 -2.79 -38.95
C GLN A 415 -20.25 -2.01 -38.55
N ALA A 416 -19.81 -2.17 -37.30
CA ALA A 416 -18.44 -1.85 -36.93
C ALA A 416 -17.59 -2.87 -37.69
N GLU A 417 -16.79 -2.39 -38.65
CA GLU A 417 -15.67 -3.19 -39.16
C GLU A 417 -14.91 -3.70 -37.93
N LEU A 418 -14.83 -5.02 -37.79
CA LEU A 418 -14.01 -5.66 -36.75
C LEU A 418 -12.56 -5.36 -37.12
N ILE A 419 -12.07 -4.20 -36.69
CA ILE A 419 -10.65 -3.88 -36.75
C ILE A 419 -9.97 -4.93 -35.87
N ASP A 420 -9.08 -5.71 -36.46
CA ASP A 420 -8.26 -6.65 -35.71
C ASP A 420 -7.31 -5.82 -34.82
N GLU A 421 -7.34 -6.05 -33.52
CA GLU A 421 -6.67 -5.21 -32.51
C GLU A 421 -5.74 -6.05 -31.65
N ASN A 422 -4.66 -5.44 -31.16
CA ASN A 422 -3.77 -6.10 -30.20
C ASN A 422 -4.38 -6.11 -28.80
N PRO A 423 -4.58 -7.29 -28.19
CA PRO A 423 -5.03 -7.38 -26.80
C PRO A 423 -3.96 -6.84 -25.85
N LEU A 424 -4.36 -6.04 -24.86
CA LEU A 424 -3.42 -5.42 -23.93
C LEU A 424 -2.65 -6.46 -23.12
N GLU A 425 -3.27 -7.60 -22.82
CA GLU A 425 -2.66 -8.66 -22.03
C GLU A 425 -1.49 -9.34 -22.74
N ALA A 426 -1.38 -9.25 -24.07
CA ALA A 426 -0.26 -9.83 -24.82
C ALA A 426 1.11 -9.29 -24.37
N VAL A 427 1.15 -8.10 -23.76
CA VAL A 427 2.36 -7.52 -23.16
C VAL A 427 3.00 -8.46 -22.14
N VAL A 428 2.20 -9.26 -21.41
CA VAL A 428 2.74 -10.13 -20.36
C VAL A 428 3.62 -11.26 -20.90
N SER A 429 3.47 -11.63 -22.18
CA SER A 429 4.34 -12.58 -22.87
C SER A 429 5.77 -12.09 -23.02
N TYR A 430 5.98 -10.76 -22.97
CA TYR A 430 7.27 -10.09 -23.15
C TYR A 430 7.93 -9.70 -21.83
N LEU A 431 7.32 -10.05 -20.69
CA LEU A 431 7.94 -9.88 -19.37
C LEU A 431 9.08 -10.87 -19.18
N SER A 432 10.03 -10.54 -18.31
CA SER A 432 11.06 -11.49 -17.88
C SER A 432 10.42 -12.72 -17.21
N GLU A 433 11.09 -13.87 -17.28
CA GLU A 433 10.58 -15.11 -16.66
C GLU A 433 10.31 -14.94 -15.15
N ASN A 434 11.15 -14.19 -14.45
CA ASN A 434 10.96 -13.86 -13.04
C ASN A 434 9.68 -13.04 -12.81
N ASP A 435 9.40 -12.06 -13.68
CA ASP A 435 8.19 -11.25 -13.59
C ASP A 435 6.94 -12.06 -13.95
N GLN A 436 7.03 -12.97 -14.91
CA GLN A 436 5.94 -13.90 -15.26
C GLN A 436 5.61 -14.86 -14.09
N ARG A 437 6.63 -15.43 -13.45
CA ARG A 437 6.48 -16.25 -12.24
C ARG A 437 5.86 -15.44 -11.09
N ALA A 438 6.30 -14.20 -10.90
CA ALA A 438 5.74 -13.30 -9.89
C ALA A 438 4.28 -12.93 -10.19
N LEU A 439 3.92 -12.67 -11.46
CA LEU A 439 2.55 -12.43 -11.91
C LEU A 439 1.66 -13.63 -11.58
N CYS A 440 2.08 -14.84 -11.93
CA CYS A 440 1.36 -16.07 -11.60
C CYS A 440 1.11 -16.22 -10.10
N ARG A 441 2.14 -15.95 -9.28
CA ARG A 441 2.01 -15.97 -7.82
C ARG A 441 0.99 -14.95 -7.31
N ILE A 442 0.95 -13.74 -7.88
CA ILE A 442 -0.03 -12.71 -7.50
C ILE A 442 -1.45 -13.20 -7.81
N ILE A 443 -1.70 -13.67 -9.04
CA ILE A 443 -3.06 -14.10 -9.43
C ILE A 443 -3.47 -15.43 -8.81
N GLY A 444 -2.54 -16.19 -8.22
CA GLY A 444 -2.77 -17.47 -7.55
C GLY A 444 -2.83 -18.65 -8.52
N ARG A 445 -1.99 -18.61 -9.57
CA ARG A 445 -1.82 -19.68 -10.57
C ARG A 445 -0.39 -20.22 -10.50
N ASN A 446 -0.19 -21.45 -10.98
CA ASN A 446 1.15 -21.99 -11.18
C ASN A 446 1.71 -21.50 -12.51
N TYR A 447 3.02 -21.30 -12.58
CA TYR A 447 3.70 -20.99 -13.83
C TYR A 447 3.85 -22.28 -14.65
N CYS A 448 3.32 -22.29 -15.88
CA CYS A 448 3.24 -23.48 -16.75
C CYS A 448 3.64 -23.18 -18.20
N VAL A 449 4.61 -22.29 -18.42
CA VAL A 449 5.13 -22.06 -19.78
C VAL A 449 6.18 -23.14 -20.06
N ASP A 450 5.92 -24.01 -21.04
CA ASP A 450 6.82 -25.10 -21.41
C ASP A 450 8.11 -24.54 -22.06
N GLU A 451 9.27 -25.08 -21.66
CA GLU A 451 10.59 -24.72 -22.21
C GLU A 451 10.79 -25.26 -23.64
N ASP A 452 10.06 -26.32 -24.03
CA ASP A 452 10.32 -27.13 -25.24
C ASP A 452 9.70 -26.59 -26.54
N SER A 453 9.41 -25.29 -26.66
CA SER A 453 8.82 -24.69 -27.88
C SER A 453 9.74 -23.72 -28.63
N GLU A 454 11.05 -23.75 -28.34
CA GLU A 454 12.06 -23.01 -29.12
C GLU A 454 12.48 -23.72 -30.42
N ASP A 455 12.03 -24.96 -30.68
CA ASP A 455 12.54 -25.79 -31.79
C ASP A 455 11.71 -25.76 -33.10
N GLU A 456 10.68 -24.91 -33.25
CA GLU A 456 9.95 -24.75 -34.54
C GLU A 456 10.28 -23.43 -35.28
N LEU A 457 11.50 -22.90 -35.08
CA LEU A 457 11.97 -21.70 -35.79
C LEU A 457 13.36 -21.90 -36.39
N SER A 458 13.51 -22.87 -37.29
CA SER A 458 14.55 -22.80 -38.32
C SER A 458 14.17 -23.59 -39.58
N ASP A 459 13.15 -23.13 -40.30
CA ASP A 459 13.02 -23.44 -41.72
C ASP A 459 12.98 -22.12 -42.50
N ASP A 460 14.18 -21.64 -42.84
CA ASP A 460 14.42 -20.84 -44.04
C ASP A 460 15.76 -21.29 -44.64
N GLU A 461 15.65 -22.40 -45.35
CA GLU A 461 16.27 -22.67 -46.65
C GLU A 461 17.34 -21.66 -47.13
N TYR A 462 18.62 -21.97 -46.90
CA TYR A 462 19.70 -21.51 -47.78
C TYR A 462 20.63 -22.68 -48.11
N SER A 463 20.47 -23.17 -49.33
CA SER A 463 21.31 -24.14 -50.02
C SER A 463 22.42 -23.40 -50.77
N VAL A 464 23.69 -23.60 -50.40
CA VAL A 464 24.88 -23.40 -51.27
C VAL A 464 25.99 -24.39 -50.83
N PRO A 465 26.77 -24.99 -51.76
CA PRO A 465 27.43 -26.29 -51.56
C PRO A 465 28.91 -26.24 -51.12
N GLU A 466 29.31 -27.37 -50.53
CA GLU A 466 30.60 -28.08 -50.45
C GLU A 466 32.00 -27.40 -50.52
N GLU A 467 32.90 -28.01 -49.71
CA GLU A 467 34.38 -28.06 -49.74
C GLU A 467 35.22 -26.94 -49.06
N ASN A 468 35.72 -27.22 -47.85
CA ASN A 468 37.11 -27.73 -47.65
C ASN A 468 37.51 -27.91 -46.16
N LEU A 469 37.72 -29.17 -45.77
CA LEU A 469 38.93 -29.72 -45.11
C LEU A 469 39.85 -28.81 -44.25
N TYR A 470 39.89 -29.01 -42.92
CA TYR A 470 40.99 -29.71 -42.18
C TYR A 470 40.98 -29.43 -40.65
N SER A 471 40.87 -30.53 -39.90
CA SER A 471 41.53 -30.91 -38.63
C SER A 471 41.90 -29.89 -37.52
N ASN A 472 41.44 -30.15 -36.29
CA ASN A 472 42.22 -30.66 -35.13
C ASN A 472 41.46 -30.33 -33.83
N HIS A 473 40.96 -31.35 -33.11
CA HIS A 473 41.61 -32.08 -32.01
C HIS A 473 41.71 -31.31 -30.68
N GLU A 474 41.13 -31.95 -29.64
CA GLU A 474 41.43 -31.88 -28.20
C GLU A 474 41.01 -30.61 -27.42
N SER A 475 40.01 -30.66 -26.53
CA SER A 475 39.83 -31.40 -25.26
C SER A 475 40.37 -30.66 -24.02
N HIS A 476 39.52 -30.65 -22.99
CA HIS A 476 39.70 -30.31 -21.56
C HIS A 476 39.05 -29.00 -21.12
N ARG A 477 37.87 -29.06 -20.49
CA ARG A 477 37.57 -29.39 -19.07
C ARG A 477 37.96 -28.29 -18.08
N GLU A 478 36.90 -27.82 -17.41
CA GLU A 478 36.80 -27.50 -15.98
C GLU A 478 37.62 -26.31 -15.46
N SER A 479 36.94 -25.28 -14.96
CA SER A 479 36.48 -25.29 -13.55
C SER A 479 35.88 -23.95 -13.12
N TYR A 480 34.73 -24.08 -12.46
CA TYR A 480 34.12 -23.13 -11.53
C TYR A 480 35.09 -22.63 -10.46
N SER A 481 34.99 -21.36 -10.05
CA SER A 481 34.62 -20.98 -8.67
C SER A 481 34.34 -19.48 -8.52
N PRO A 482 33.43 -19.04 -7.61
CA PRO A 482 32.75 -17.76 -7.67
C PRO A 482 33.20 -16.74 -6.59
N ARG A 483 32.79 -15.49 -6.80
CA ARG A 483 32.43 -14.52 -5.74
C ARG A 483 31.17 -13.78 -6.12
#